data_AF-A0AAR5QKJ2-F1
#
_entry.id   AF-A0AAR5QKJ2-F1
#
_cell.length_a   1.000
_cell.length_b   1.000
_cell.length_c   1.000
_cell.angle_alpha   90.00
_cell.angle_beta   90.00
_cell.angle_gamma   90.00
#
_symmetry.space_group_name_H-M   'P 1'
#
loop_
_entity.id
_entity.type
_entity.pdbx_description
1 polymer ?
#
loop_
_entity_poly.entity_id
_entity_poly.type
_entity_poly.pdbx_seq_one_letter_code
_entity_poly.pdbx_strand_id
1 'polypeptide(L)'
;MPTAGQGIIDLLSKLDEDSVFALSRTVTQGLKRCNTIKDAWGLTHKTSQSSILSSNSDSNAVALNERSEKPESNVNVMAEQFSRWFYSMLNGDECGIEHFFPDASFSLNMYTNNHCDSTRIEGDATKIANSLLKLKSQNNLHFNPNDSQDGIQGRIDPHGLVMVLTCGTVHSQNTCAGVFEQVFALARDPFCDNNWKIKTTSLNLRSKSDVLELPKLCDSDLTSDLLMLPLE
;
A
#
# COMPACT_ATOMS: atom_id res chain seq x y z
N MET A 1 -33.91 13.55 15.62
CA MET A 1 -32.78 13.69 14.70
C MET A 1 -32.61 12.38 13.96
N PRO A 2 -32.64 12.36 12.60
CA PRO A 2 -32.47 11.13 11.86
C PRO A 2 -31.02 10.65 11.96
N THR A 3 -30.82 9.40 12.37
CA THR A 3 -29.51 8.76 12.44
C THR A 3 -29.03 8.44 11.03
N ALA A 4 -27.72 8.50 10.78
CA ALA A 4 -27.12 8.36 9.45
C ALA A 4 -27.49 7.04 8.72
N GLY A 5 -27.94 6.00 9.44
CA GLY A 5 -28.45 4.75 8.86
C GLY A 5 -29.83 4.85 8.23
N GLN A 6 -30.67 5.81 8.65
CA GLN A 6 -32.04 5.93 8.13
C GLN A 6 -32.08 6.47 6.70
N GLY A 7 -31.11 7.32 6.33
CA GLY A 7 -31.04 7.90 4.98
C GLY A 7 -30.80 6.87 3.88
N ILE A 8 -30.02 5.83 4.16
CA ILE A 8 -29.73 4.76 3.20
C ILE A 8 -30.95 3.85 3.01
N ILE A 9 -31.65 3.50 4.10
CA ILE A 9 -32.87 2.70 4.04
C ILE A 9 -33.98 3.45 3.29
N ASP A 10 -34.12 4.76 3.52
CA ASP A 10 -35.06 5.63 2.81
C ASP A 10 -34.69 5.83 1.33
N LEU A 11 -33.42 5.71 0.95
CA LEU A 11 -32.99 5.77 -0.45
C LEU A 11 -33.29 4.45 -1.18
N LEU A 12 -33.00 3.32 -0.53
CA LEU A 12 -33.19 1.99 -1.09
C LEU A 12 -34.67 1.61 -1.19
N SER A 13 -35.51 2.09 -0.27
CA SER A 13 -36.96 1.92 -0.34
C SER A 13 -37.66 2.76 -1.42
N LYS A 14 -36.95 3.73 -2.02
CA LYS A 14 -37.45 4.56 -3.13
C LYS A 14 -37.06 4.04 -4.51
N LEU A 15 -36.25 2.97 -4.58
CA LEU A 15 -35.96 2.30 -5.84
C LEU A 15 -37.12 1.36 -6.18
N ASP A 16 -37.71 1.56 -7.35
CA ASP A 16 -38.70 0.63 -7.88
C ASP A 16 -38.05 -0.71 -8.26
N GLU A 17 -38.83 -1.80 -8.23
CA GLU A 17 -38.33 -3.14 -8.53
C GLU A 17 -37.68 -3.21 -9.93
N ASP A 18 -38.18 -2.46 -10.91
CA ASP A 18 -37.65 -2.44 -12.26
C ASP A 18 -36.25 -1.80 -12.33
N SER A 19 -35.99 -0.76 -11.54
CA SER A 19 -34.68 -0.13 -11.35
C SER A 19 -33.69 -1.06 -10.64
N VAL A 20 -34.16 -1.82 -9.64
CA VAL A 20 -33.34 -2.85 -8.97
C VAL A 20 -32.99 -3.98 -9.95
N PHE A 21 -33.95 -4.42 -10.77
CA PHE A 21 -33.70 -5.42 -11.81
C PHE A 21 -32.81 -4.89 -12.93
N ALA A 22 -32.90 -3.61 -13.32
CA ALA A 22 -32.02 -2.99 -14.31
C ALA A 22 -30.56 -2.93 -13.84
N LEU A 23 -30.32 -2.65 -12.56
CA LEU A 23 -28.98 -2.75 -11.94
C LEU A 23 -28.46 -4.19 -11.95
N SER A 24 -29.30 -5.18 -11.64
CA SER A 24 -28.90 -6.60 -11.69
C SER A 24 -28.53 -7.07 -13.11
N ARG A 25 -29.18 -6.52 -14.14
CA ARG A 25 -28.89 -6.83 -15.56
C ARG A 25 -27.58 -6.22 -16.05
N THR A 26 -27.13 -5.11 -15.45
CA THR A 26 -25.88 -4.44 -15.85
C THR A 26 -24.65 -5.13 -15.24
N VAL A 27 -24.82 -5.88 -14.14
CA VAL A 27 -23.74 -6.65 -13.47
C VAL A 27 -23.54 -8.06 -14.08
N THR A 28 -24.34 -8.46 -15.09
CA THR A 28 -24.32 -9.85 -15.60
C THR A 28 -23.61 -10.11 -16.92
N GLN A 29 -22.83 -9.17 -17.48
CA GLN A 29 -21.92 -9.50 -18.60
C GLN A 29 -20.63 -10.25 -18.20
N GLY A 30 -20.60 -10.87 -17.02
CA GLY A 30 -19.47 -11.70 -16.57
C GLY A 30 -19.80 -12.86 -15.62
N LEU A 31 -21.06 -13.15 -15.31
CA LEU A 31 -21.40 -14.27 -14.42
C LEU A 31 -22.36 -15.25 -15.08
N LYS A 32 -21.81 -16.42 -15.45
CA LYS A 32 -22.60 -17.62 -15.76
C LYS A 32 -23.45 -17.97 -14.53
N ARG A 33 -24.75 -18.17 -14.77
CA ARG A 33 -25.74 -18.64 -13.80
C ARG A 33 -25.26 -19.93 -13.11
N CYS A 34 -25.03 -19.87 -11.80
CA CYS A 34 -25.05 -21.03 -10.92
C CYS A 34 -26.38 -21.02 -10.17
N ASN A 35 -27.22 -22.04 -10.38
CA ASN A 35 -28.55 -22.10 -9.79
C ASN A 35 -28.62 -22.91 -8.48
N THR A 36 -27.51 -23.39 -7.91
CA THR A 36 -27.50 -24.00 -6.56
C THR A 36 -26.11 -23.99 -5.91
N ILE A 37 -26.05 -23.78 -4.59
CA ILE A 37 -24.82 -23.72 -3.76
C ILE A 37 -23.97 -25.00 -3.86
N LYS A 38 -24.57 -26.16 -4.16
CA LYS A 38 -23.87 -27.45 -4.20
C LYS A 38 -22.99 -27.70 -5.43
N ASP A 39 -23.16 -26.93 -6.51
CA ASP A 39 -22.37 -27.13 -7.74
C ASP A 39 -21.09 -26.28 -7.79
N ALA A 40 -20.96 -25.28 -6.91
CA ALA A 40 -19.78 -24.41 -6.83
C ALA A 40 -18.55 -25.09 -6.20
N TRP A 41 -18.74 -26.14 -5.40
CA TRP A 41 -17.65 -26.86 -4.72
C TRP A 41 -17.03 -28.01 -5.54
N GLY A 42 -17.58 -28.33 -6.71
CA GLY A 42 -17.09 -29.44 -7.56
C GLY A 42 -16.03 -29.05 -8.60
N LEU A 43 -15.74 -27.75 -8.79
CA LEU A 43 -14.87 -27.23 -9.85
C LEU A 43 -13.42 -26.95 -9.41
N THR A 44 -13.09 -27.10 -8.12
CA THR A 44 -11.75 -26.80 -7.58
C THR A 44 -10.80 -28.00 -7.48
N HIS A 45 -11.22 -29.23 -7.83
CA HIS A 45 -10.39 -30.42 -7.61
C HIS A 45 -10.16 -31.36 -8.81
N LYS A 46 -10.41 -30.92 -10.04
CA LYS A 46 -9.94 -31.66 -11.23
C LYS A 46 -9.54 -30.70 -12.34
N THR A 47 -8.22 -30.46 -12.48
CA THR A 47 -7.45 -30.47 -13.74
C THR A 47 -6.04 -29.98 -13.44
N SER A 48 -5.13 -30.93 -13.19
CA SER A 48 -3.73 -30.85 -13.61
C SER A 48 -3.07 -32.21 -13.34
N GLN A 49 -3.37 -33.19 -14.18
CA GLN A 49 -2.45 -34.29 -14.46
C GLN A 49 -2.33 -34.48 -15.97
N SER A 50 -1.07 -34.48 -16.39
CA SER A 50 -0.42 -35.10 -17.56
C SER A 50 -0.81 -34.69 -18.99
N SER A 51 0.17 -34.24 -19.78
CA SER A 51 0.99 -35.16 -20.60
C SER A 51 2.11 -34.45 -21.39
N ILE A 52 3.24 -35.15 -21.47
CA ILE A 52 4.46 -34.90 -22.22
C ILE A 52 4.24 -35.30 -23.69
N LEU A 53 4.83 -34.58 -24.65
CA LEU A 53 5.54 -35.14 -25.82
C LEU A 53 6.31 -34.06 -26.60
N SER A 54 7.40 -34.51 -27.19
CA SER A 54 8.65 -33.81 -27.54
C SER A 54 8.85 -33.66 -29.05
N SER A 55 9.69 -32.70 -29.47
CA SER A 55 10.64 -32.89 -30.59
C SER A 55 11.73 -31.80 -30.58
N ASN A 56 12.96 -32.23 -30.91
CA ASN A 56 14.26 -31.56 -30.75
C ASN A 56 14.74 -30.80 -32.01
N SER A 57 15.92 -30.16 -31.88
CA SER A 57 16.94 -29.67 -32.87
C SER A 57 16.80 -28.20 -33.30
N ASP A 58 17.82 -27.31 -33.29
CA ASP A 58 19.26 -27.38 -33.01
C ASP A 58 19.83 -26.00 -32.57
N SER A 59 20.88 -26.05 -31.73
CA SER A 59 22.06 -25.16 -31.57
C SER A 59 22.00 -23.65 -31.89
N ASN A 60 22.17 -22.81 -30.85
CA ASN A 60 23.37 -21.96 -30.71
C ASN A 60 23.44 -21.32 -29.31
N ALA A 61 24.55 -21.56 -28.61
CA ALA A 61 24.80 -21.01 -27.28
C ALA A 61 25.31 -19.56 -27.39
N VAL A 62 24.53 -18.63 -26.85
CA VAL A 62 25.00 -17.29 -26.46
C VAL A 62 24.46 -17.06 -25.06
N ALA A 63 25.36 -17.08 -24.07
CA ALA A 63 25.03 -16.84 -22.68
C ALA A 63 24.62 -15.37 -22.50
N LEU A 64 23.31 -15.11 -22.60
CA LEU A 64 22.71 -13.88 -22.12
C LEU A 64 22.46 -14.05 -20.63
N ASN A 65 23.02 -13.10 -19.88
CA ASN A 65 22.77 -12.91 -18.46
C ASN A 65 21.30 -12.51 -18.29
N GLU A 66 20.40 -13.50 -18.24
CA GLU A 66 18.99 -13.29 -17.88
C GLU A 66 18.93 -12.96 -16.40
N ARG A 67 18.99 -11.66 -16.09
CA ARG A 67 18.40 -11.15 -14.86
C ARG A 67 16.94 -11.56 -14.92
N SER A 68 16.57 -12.57 -14.13
CA SER A 68 15.21 -13.07 -14.04
C SER A 68 14.31 -11.96 -13.52
N GLU A 69 13.83 -11.09 -14.41
CA GLU A 69 12.80 -10.10 -14.12
C GLU A 69 11.51 -10.86 -13.83
N LYS A 70 11.27 -11.08 -12.53
CA LYS A 70 9.99 -11.55 -12.04
C LYS A 70 8.96 -10.50 -12.47
N PRO A 71 7.83 -10.86 -13.10
CA PRO A 71 6.80 -9.89 -13.43
C PRO A 71 6.40 -9.17 -12.13
N GLU A 72 6.63 -7.86 -12.08
CA GLU A 72 6.25 -7.06 -10.93
C GLU A 72 4.72 -7.06 -10.81
N SER A 73 4.21 -7.35 -9.62
CA SER A 73 2.78 -7.28 -9.37
C SER A 73 2.28 -5.84 -9.48
N ASN A 74 1.00 -5.65 -9.87
CA ASN A 74 0.42 -4.31 -10.01
C ASN A 74 0.51 -3.48 -8.72
N VAL A 75 0.47 -4.14 -7.56
CA VAL A 75 0.57 -3.48 -6.24
C VAL A 75 1.97 -2.92 -6.00
N ASN A 76 3.04 -3.56 -6.49
CA ASN A 76 4.41 -3.07 -6.32
C ASN A 76 4.65 -1.83 -7.18
N VAL A 77 4.18 -1.84 -8.43
CA VAL A 77 4.24 -0.65 -9.31
C VAL A 77 3.51 0.52 -8.67
N MET A 78 2.35 0.26 -8.06
CA MET A 78 1.61 1.31 -7.34
C MET A 78 2.36 1.80 -6.10
N ALA A 79 2.97 0.91 -5.31
CA ALA A 79 3.77 1.27 -4.14
C ALA A 79 4.95 2.17 -4.53
N GLU A 80 5.68 1.85 -5.60
CA GLU A 80 6.77 2.68 -6.10
C GLU A 80 6.31 4.07 -6.55
N GLN A 81 5.22 4.14 -7.30
CA GLN A 81 4.64 5.40 -7.75
C GLN A 81 4.18 6.26 -6.57
N PHE A 82 3.49 5.65 -5.60
CA PHE A 82 3.03 6.31 -4.39
C PHE A 82 4.21 6.85 -3.58
N SER A 83 5.23 6.03 -3.32
CA SER A 83 6.39 6.43 -2.51
C SER A 83 7.14 7.58 -3.17
N ARG A 84 7.39 7.50 -4.49
CA ARG A 84 8.05 8.59 -5.22
C ARG A 84 7.27 9.90 -5.12
N TRP A 85 5.95 9.85 -5.33
CA TRP A 85 5.09 11.02 -5.20
C TRP A 85 5.10 11.56 -3.76
N PHE A 86 4.87 10.70 -2.76
CA PHE A 86 4.72 11.10 -1.36
C PHE A 86 5.97 11.77 -0.83
N TYR A 87 7.15 11.18 -1.05
CA TYR A 87 8.40 11.76 -0.55
C TYR A 87 8.84 12.98 -1.36
N SER A 88 8.53 13.07 -2.66
CA SER A 88 8.73 14.31 -3.42
C SER A 88 7.90 15.46 -2.83
N MET A 89 6.61 15.22 -2.57
CA MET A 89 5.70 16.18 -1.95
C MET A 89 6.14 16.56 -0.52
N LEU A 90 6.47 15.58 0.32
CA LEU A 90 6.91 15.82 1.70
C LEU A 90 8.22 16.62 1.75
N ASN A 91 9.19 16.27 0.91
CA ASN A 91 10.44 17.02 0.80
C ASN A 91 10.24 18.42 0.20
N GLY A 92 9.16 18.65 -0.55
CA GLY A 92 8.75 19.95 -1.08
C GLY A 92 7.98 20.84 -0.10
N ASP A 93 7.68 20.38 1.13
CA ASP A 93 6.79 21.07 2.07
C ASP A 93 5.32 21.19 1.59
N GLU A 94 4.89 20.28 0.72
CA GLU A 94 3.57 20.32 0.07
C GLU A 94 2.57 19.29 0.65
N CYS A 95 2.88 18.67 1.80
CA CYS A 95 2.02 17.66 2.40
C CYS A 95 0.72 18.27 2.97
N GLY A 96 -0.36 18.20 2.18
CA GLY A 96 -1.68 18.71 2.50
C GLY A 96 -2.60 17.70 3.20
N ILE A 97 -3.71 18.21 3.76
CA ILE A 97 -4.73 17.41 4.47
C ILE A 97 -5.56 16.54 3.51
N GLU A 98 -5.65 16.93 2.24
CA GLU A 98 -6.42 16.28 1.19
C GLU A 98 -5.95 14.87 0.85
N HIS A 99 -4.71 14.52 1.22
CA HIS A 99 -4.12 13.20 1.00
C HIS A 99 -4.54 12.16 2.05
N PHE A 100 -5.17 12.59 3.13
CA PHE A 100 -5.57 11.75 4.25
C PHE A 100 -7.09 11.60 4.29
N PHE A 101 -7.56 10.46 4.79
CA PHE A 101 -8.95 10.37 5.23
C PHE A 101 -9.17 11.28 6.46
N PRO A 102 -10.37 11.86 6.64
CA PRO A 102 -10.66 12.69 7.81
C PRO A 102 -10.41 11.97 9.14
N ASP A 103 -10.65 10.67 9.18
CA ASP A 103 -10.46 9.79 10.33
C ASP A 103 -9.13 9.01 10.28
N ALA A 104 -8.13 9.53 9.55
CA ALA A 104 -6.83 8.87 9.44
C ALA A 104 -6.09 8.84 10.79
N SER A 105 -5.18 7.87 10.92
CA SER A 105 -4.32 7.70 12.09
C SER A 105 -2.84 7.70 11.72
N PHE A 106 -2.00 8.23 12.61
CA PHE A 106 -0.56 8.32 12.46
C PHE A 106 0.15 7.84 13.72
N SER A 107 1.20 7.04 13.54
CA SER A 107 2.14 6.67 14.58
C SER A 107 3.55 7.09 14.16
N LEU A 108 4.25 7.81 15.03
CA LEU A 108 5.66 8.18 14.87
C LEU A 108 6.46 7.58 16.03
N ASN A 109 7.49 6.81 15.72
CA ASN A 109 8.46 6.34 16.70
C ASN A 109 9.85 6.86 16.33
N MET A 110 10.53 7.51 17.27
CA MET A 110 11.87 8.04 17.11
C MET A 110 12.83 7.33 18.05
N TYR A 111 13.70 6.51 17.47
CA TYR A 111 14.70 5.73 18.18
C TYR A 111 16.04 6.45 18.16
N THR A 112 16.55 6.80 19.35
CA THR A 112 17.87 7.40 19.53
C THR A 112 18.60 6.66 20.65
N ASN A 113 19.70 5.98 20.31
CA ASN A 113 20.42 5.10 21.22
C ASN A 113 19.46 4.07 21.86
N ASN A 114 19.16 4.21 23.15
CA ASN A 114 18.27 3.31 23.91
C ASN A 114 16.94 4.00 24.30
N HIS A 115 16.64 5.16 23.73
CA HIS A 115 15.39 5.88 23.96
C HIS A 115 14.49 5.77 22.74
N CYS A 116 13.20 5.56 22.99
CA CYS A 116 12.14 5.64 21.99
C CYS A 116 11.17 6.73 22.42
N ASP A 117 11.01 7.76 21.59
CA ASP A 117 9.91 8.72 21.72
C ASP A 117 8.81 8.34 20.75
N SER A 118 7.57 8.25 21.23
CA SER A 118 6.43 7.76 20.45
C SER A 118 5.29 8.75 20.49
N THR A 119 4.84 9.18 19.32
CA THR A 119 3.68 10.05 19.13
C THR A 119 2.60 9.32 18.35
N ARG A 120 1.34 9.42 18.80
CA ARG A 120 0.19 8.84 18.12
C ARG A 120 -0.91 9.88 17.94
N ILE A 121 -1.48 9.92 16.75
CA ILE A 121 -2.59 10.81 16.37
C ILE A 121 -3.67 9.92 15.77
N GLU A 122 -4.91 10.09 16.24
CA GLU A 122 -6.05 9.32 15.78
C GLU A 122 -7.17 10.26 15.35
N GLY A 123 -7.75 10.00 14.18
CA GLY A 123 -8.94 10.70 13.71
C GLY A 123 -8.75 12.18 13.41
N ASP A 124 -7.53 12.61 13.04
CA ASP A 124 -7.21 14.02 12.86
C ASP A 124 -6.19 14.23 11.73
N ALA A 125 -6.67 14.21 10.49
CA ALA A 125 -5.87 14.45 9.28
C ALA A 125 -5.05 15.76 9.34
N THR A 126 -5.62 16.82 9.92
CA THR A 126 -4.96 18.13 10.05
C THR A 126 -3.74 18.03 10.96
N LYS A 127 -3.86 17.40 12.13
CA LYS A 127 -2.72 17.19 13.01
C LYS A 127 -1.67 16.26 12.38
N ILE A 128 -2.07 15.29 11.57
CA ILE A 128 -1.13 14.39 10.88
C ILE A 128 -0.27 15.16 9.87
N ALA A 129 -0.90 15.88 8.92
CA ALA A 129 -0.19 16.66 7.91
C ALA A 129 0.75 17.68 8.57
N ASN A 130 0.25 18.42 9.58
CA ASN A 130 1.06 19.37 10.33
C ASN A 130 2.23 18.70 11.06
N SER A 131 2.04 17.50 11.62
CA SER A 131 3.11 16.79 12.34
C SER A 131 4.20 16.30 11.39
N LEU A 132 3.85 15.83 10.20
CA LEU A 132 4.83 15.45 9.16
C LEU A 132 5.63 16.65 8.68
N LEU A 133 4.97 17.76 8.35
CA LEU A 133 5.63 19.01 7.95
C LEU A 133 6.51 19.57 9.06
N LYS A 134 6.03 19.54 10.32
CA LYS A 134 6.79 19.98 11.49
C LYS A 134 8.02 19.10 11.72
N LEU A 135 7.87 17.78 11.66
CA LEU A 135 8.97 16.83 11.79
C LEU A 135 10.07 17.11 10.76
N LYS A 136 9.68 17.36 9.50
CA LYS A 136 10.61 17.69 8.43
C LYS A 136 11.29 19.04 8.64
N SER A 137 10.51 20.11 8.85
CA SER A 137 11.01 21.48 8.93
C SER A 137 11.84 21.77 10.18
N GLN A 138 11.44 21.28 11.36
CA GLN A 138 12.17 21.53 12.61
C GLN A 138 13.56 20.89 12.62
N ASN A 139 13.72 19.79 11.91
CA ASN A 139 14.93 18.99 11.93
C ASN A 139 15.70 19.08 10.59
N ASN A 140 15.23 19.94 9.68
CA ASN A 140 15.72 20.09 8.30
C ASN A 140 15.96 18.74 7.61
N LEU A 141 14.98 17.84 7.73
CA LEU A 141 15.09 16.47 7.24
C LEU A 141 14.77 16.40 5.75
N HIS A 142 15.50 15.56 5.05
CA HIS A 142 15.23 15.15 3.69
C HIS A 142 15.12 13.62 3.66
N PHE A 143 13.96 13.13 3.22
CA PHE A 143 13.71 11.70 3.10
C PHE A 143 14.21 11.21 1.75
N ASN A 144 15.07 10.20 1.75
CA ASN A 144 15.60 9.58 0.55
C ASN A 144 15.24 8.08 0.57
N PRO A 145 14.10 7.69 -0.04
CA PRO A 145 13.67 6.31 -0.15
C PRO A 145 14.68 5.43 -0.88
N ASN A 146 14.76 4.15 -0.52
CA ASN A 146 15.44 3.15 -1.33
C ASN A 146 14.49 2.70 -2.46
N ASP A 147 14.66 3.26 -3.65
CA ASP A 147 13.84 3.00 -4.86
C ASP A 147 14.00 1.58 -5.45
N SER A 148 14.64 0.65 -4.74
CA SER A 148 14.73 -0.76 -5.15
C SER A 148 13.59 -1.58 -4.56
N GLN A 149 13.38 -2.78 -5.12
CA GLN A 149 12.41 -3.77 -4.60
C GLN A 149 12.68 -4.21 -3.14
N ASP A 150 13.90 -4.03 -2.64
CA ASP A 150 14.24 -4.29 -1.24
C ASP A 150 13.81 -3.13 -0.32
N GLY A 151 13.60 -1.94 -0.87
CA GLY A 151 13.29 -0.71 -0.15
C GLY A 151 11.84 -0.27 -0.25
N ILE A 152 11.13 -0.62 -1.32
CA ILE A 152 9.71 -0.33 -1.53
C ILE A 152 8.97 -1.60 -1.94
N GLN A 153 7.86 -1.88 -1.27
CA GLN A 153 6.98 -2.98 -1.64
C GLN A 153 5.51 -2.67 -1.38
N GLY A 154 4.64 -3.19 -2.25
CA GLY A 154 3.20 -3.17 -2.09
C GLY A 154 2.66 -4.49 -1.58
N ARG A 155 1.60 -4.45 -0.77
CA ARG A 155 0.84 -5.62 -0.30
C ARG A 155 -0.64 -5.31 -0.25
N ILE A 156 -1.47 -6.34 -0.28
CA ILE A 156 -2.91 -6.21 -0.04
C ILE A 156 -3.22 -6.83 1.31
N ASP A 157 -3.80 -6.03 2.21
CA ASP A 157 -4.25 -6.55 3.51
C ASP A 157 -5.54 -7.38 3.35
N PRO A 158 -5.92 -8.20 4.33
CA PRO A 158 -7.14 -9.03 4.27
C PRO A 158 -8.45 -8.23 4.12
N HIS A 159 -8.42 -6.92 4.37
CA HIS A 159 -9.56 -6.01 4.27
C HIS A 159 -9.61 -5.26 2.94
N GLY A 160 -8.65 -5.50 2.03
CA GLY A 160 -8.56 -4.89 0.71
C GLY A 160 -7.89 -3.51 0.71
N LEU A 161 -7.24 -3.11 1.81
CA LEU A 161 -6.37 -1.95 1.85
C LEU A 161 -5.07 -2.27 1.13
N VAL A 162 -4.56 -1.30 0.38
CA VAL A 162 -3.21 -1.43 -0.17
C VAL A 162 -2.21 -0.92 0.84
N MET A 163 -1.32 -1.80 1.26
CA MET A 163 -0.21 -1.50 2.14
C MET A 163 0.99 -1.10 1.29
N VAL A 164 1.50 0.11 1.49
CA VAL A 164 2.77 0.57 0.91
C VAL A 164 3.82 0.57 2.01
N LEU A 165 4.85 -0.24 1.82
CA LEU A 165 5.99 -0.35 2.71
C LEU A 165 7.15 0.39 2.06
N THR A 166 7.81 1.29 2.79
CA THR A 166 8.97 2.02 2.29
C THR A 166 10.01 2.20 3.37
N CYS A 167 11.26 1.96 3.06
CA CYS A 167 12.38 2.36 3.90
C CYS A 167 13.41 3.16 3.10
N GLY A 168 14.26 3.86 3.83
CA GLY A 168 15.31 4.65 3.21
C GLY A 168 16.15 5.38 4.23
N THR A 169 16.89 6.35 3.74
CA THR A 169 17.77 7.19 4.56
C THR A 169 17.10 8.52 4.84
N VAL A 170 17.37 9.08 6.01
CA VAL A 170 17.00 10.46 6.33
C VAL A 170 18.26 11.29 6.44
N HIS A 171 18.29 12.42 5.76
CA HIS A 171 19.43 13.32 5.71
C HIS A 171 19.07 14.63 6.39
N SER A 172 20.04 15.27 7.03
CA SER A 172 19.94 16.67 7.42
C SER A 172 21.06 17.42 6.72
N GLN A 173 20.71 18.41 5.90
CA GLN A 173 21.68 19.06 5.00
C GLN A 173 22.39 18.02 4.11
N ASN A 174 23.72 17.91 4.21
CA ASN A 174 24.54 17.00 3.41
C ASN A 174 25.01 15.76 4.20
N THR A 175 24.43 15.49 5.38
CA THR A 175 24.81 14.34 6.21
C THR A 175 23.64 13.40 6.40
N CYS A 176 23.92 12.10 6.29
CA CYS A 176 22.97 11.07 6.66
C CYS A 176 22.75 11.13 8.19
N ALA A 177 21.53 11.44 8.60
CA ALA A 177 21.13 11.51 10.00
C ALA A 177 20.64 10.15 10.53
N GLY A 178 20.23 9.25 9.63
CA GLY A 178 19.83 7.90 9.99
C GLY A 178 18.99 7.21 8.92
N VAL A 179 18.12 6.32 9.37
CA VAL A 179 17.22 5.54 8.51
C VAL A 179 15.77 5.73 8.93
N PHE A 180 14.86 5.52 7.97
CA PHE A 180 13.44 5.50 8.24
C PHE A 180 12.79 4.24 7.67
N GLU A 181 11.71 3.82 8.31
CA GLU A 181 10.75 2.86 7.76
C GLU A 181 9.35 3.44 7.91
N GLN A 182 8.55 3.37 6.86
CA GLN A 182 7.20 3.85 6.86
C GLN A 182 6.26 2.86 6.19
N VAL A 183 5.11 2.65 6.83
CA VAL A 183 4.01 1.87 6.29
C VAL A 183 2.83 2.80 6.10
N PHE A 184 2.15 2.66 4.96
CA PHE A 184 0.88 3.33 4.66
C PHE A 184 -0.17 2.28 4.39
N ALA A 185 -1.37 2.43 4.96
CA ALA A 185 -2.56 1.75 4.49
C ALA A 185 -3.38 2.72 3.65
N LEU A 186 -3.56 2.40 2.37
CA LEU A 186 -4.30 3.19 1.42
C LEU A 186 -5.68 2.59 1.19
N ALA A 187 -6.70 3.44 1.21
CA ALA A 187 -8.05 3.11 0.80
C ALA A 187 -8.46 4.01 -0.37
N ARG A 188 -9.34 3.51 -1.23
CA ARG A 188 -9.95 4.36 -2.26
C ARG A 188 -11.05 5.22 -1.65
N ASP A 189 -11.07 6.50 -2.04
CA ASP A 189 -12.12 7.43 -1.67
C ASP A 189 -13.22 7.44 -2.74
N PRO A 190 -14.40 6.84 -2.51
CA PRO A 190 -15.47 6.79 -3.49
C PRO A 190 -16.07 8.16 -3.82
N PHE A 191 -15.77 9.20 -3.03
CA PHE A 191 -16.29 10.55 -3.21
C PHE A 191 -15.28 11.51 -3.87
N CYS A 192 -14.08 11.03 -4.21
CA CYS A 192 -13.00 11.83 -4.81
C CYS A 192 -12.38 11.08 -5.99
N ASP A 193 -13.16 10.83 -7.05
CA ASP A 193 -12.74 10.11 -8.26
C ASP A 193 -12.08 8.75 -8.00
N ASN A 194 -12.45 8.09 -6.90
CA ASN A 194 -11.87 6.82 -6.47
C ASN A 194 -10.35 6.89 -6.21
N ASN A 195 -9.84 8.08 -5.87
CA ASN A 195 -8.43 8.31 -5.57
C ASN A 195 -7.99 7.58 -4.30
N TRP A 196 -6.72 7.18 -4.27
CA TRP A 196 -6.10 6.61 -3.09
C TRP A 196 -5.83 7.69 -2.04
N LYS A 197 -6.27 7.44 -0.80
CA LYS A 197 -5.98 8.29 0.37
C LYS A 197 -5.43 7.47 1.51
N ILE A 198 -4.62 8.12 2.34
CA ILE A 198 -3.96 7.52 3.49
C ILE A 198 -5.00 7.33 4.61
N LYS A 199 -5.24 6.07 4.99
CA LYS A 199 -6.08 5.70 6.12
C LYS A 199 -5.27 5.58 7.40
N THR A 200 -4.12 4.94 7.33
CA THR A 200 -3.17 4.88 8.44
C THR A 200 -1.75 5.04 7.90
N THR A 201 -0.88 5.61 8.73
CA THR A 201 0.55 5.59 8.45
C THR A 201 1.36 5.43 9.75
N SER A 202 2.40 4.60 9.70
CA SER A 202 3.32 4.37 10.81
C SER A 202 4.73 4.65 10.34
N LEU A 203 5.43 5.58 10.99
CA LEU A 203 6.77 6.01 10.66
C LEU A 203 7.72 5.71 11.83
N ASN A 204 8.74 4.93 11.56
CA ASN A 204 9.88 4.72 12.46
C ASN A 204 11.08 5.51 11.93
N LEU A 205 11.70 6.31 12.80
CA LEU A 205 12.96 7.00 12.54
C LEU A 205 14.02 6.47 13.49
N ARG A 206 15.18 6.08 12.96
CA ARG A 206 16.30 5.61 13.78
C ARG A 206 17.54 6.45 13.48
N SER A 207 18.07 7.09 14.52
CA SER A 207 19.37 7.76 14.42
C SER A 207 20.47 6.72 14.20
N LYS A 208 21.30 6.90 13.16
CA LYS A 208 22.39 5.97 12.84
C LYS A 208 23.54 6.74 12.21
N SER A 209 24.69 6.73 12.87
CA SER A 209 25.90 7.47 12.46
C SER A 209 26.57 6.88 11.21
N ASP A 210 26.51 5.55 11.05
CA ASP A 210 27.18 4.82 9.97
C ASP A 210 26.17 3.97 9.18
N VAL A 211 25.50 4.58 8.22
CA VAL A 211 24.65 3.87 7.25
C VAL A 211 25.55 3.41 6.10
N LEU A 212 26.12 2.20 6.23
CA LEU A 212 27.07 1.63 5.27
C LEU A 212 26.39 0.99 4.04
N GLU A 213 25.13 0.58 4.18
CA GLU A 213 24.35 -0.09 3.14
C GLU A 213 22.97 0.56 2.99
N LEU A 214 22.34 0.36 1.82
CA LEU A 214 20.98 0.83 1.58
C LEU A 214 20.00 0.10 2.52
N PRO A 215 19.16 0.83 3.27
CA PRO A 215 18.17 0.21 4.16
C PRO A 215 17.21 -0.69 3.39
N LYS A 216 16.88 -1.85 3.97
CA LYS A 216 15.94 -2.82 3.41
C LYS A 216 14.76 -3.05 4.33
N LEU A 217 13.61 -3.36 3.74
CA LEU A 217 12.37 -3.63 4.49
C LEU A 217 12.48 -4.87 5.38
N CYS A 218 13.34 -5.83 5.04
CA CYS A 218 13.57 -7.02 5.84
C CYS A 218 14.32 -6.74 7.16
N ASP A 219 14.96 -5.59 7.29
CA ASP A 219 15.76 -5.22 8.47
C ASP A 219 14.89 -4.65 9.61
N SER A 220 13.57 -4.55 9.38
CA SER A 220 12.66 -3.78 10.20
C SER A 220 11.51 -4.63 10.75
N ASP A 221 11.34 -4.59 12.07
CA ASP A 221 10.22 -5.21 12.77
C ASP A 221 8.86 -4.57 12.41
N LEU A 222 8.85 -3.31 11.94
CA LEU A 222 7.62 -2.64 11.50
C LEU A 222 7.01 -3.32 10.25
N THR A 223 7.85 -3.96 9.46
CA THR A 223 7.52 -4.44 8.11
C THR A 223 7.54 -5.96 8.01
N SER A 224 8.15 -6.68 8.96
CA SER A 224 8.33 -8.13 8.93
C SER A 224 7.02 -8.90 8.69
N ASP A 225 5.97 -8.59 9.45
CA ASP A 225 4.69 -9.31 9.37
C ASP A 225 3.93 -8.94 8.09
N LEU A 226 4.07 -7.69 7.66
CA LEU A 226 3.41 -7.16 6.48
C LEU A 226 4.02 -7.72 5.19
N LEU A 227 5.33 -7.99 5.16
CA LEU A 227 5.99 -8.58 4.02
C LEU A 227 5.46 -9.99 3.67
N MET A 228 4.81 -10.66 4.63
CA MET A 228 4.17 -11.96 4.45
C MET A 228 2.77 -11.88 3.81
N LEU A 229 2.21 -10.68 3.65
CA LEU A 229 0.91 -10.50 3.00
C LEU A 229 0.98 -10.84 1.49
N PRO A 230 -0.18 -11.11 0.86
CA PRO A 230 -0.25 -11.35 -0.58
C PRO A 230 0.17 -10.13 -1.42
N LEU A 231 0.68 -10.42 -2.62
CA LEU A 231 0.94 -9.43 -3.66
C LEU A 231 -0.31 -9.14 -4.51
N GLU A 232 -1.23 -10.12 -4.60
CA GLU A 232 -2.56 -10.06 -5.24
C GLU A 232 -3.51 -11.06 -4.59
#